data_AF-A0A656GKR4-F1
#
_entry.id   AF-A0A656GKR4-F1
#
_cell.length_a   1.000
_cell.length_b   1.000
_cell.length_c   1.000
_cell.angle_alpha   90.00
_cell.angle_beta   90.00
_cell.angle_gamma   90.00
#
_symmetry.space_group_name_H-M   'P 1'
#
loop_
_entity.id
_entity.type
_entity.pdbx_description
1 polymer ?
#
loop_
_entity_poly.entity_id
_entity_poly.type
_entity_poly.pdbx_seq_one_letter_code
_entity_poly.pdbx_strand_id
1 'polypeptide(L)' 'CLRSKRSLLGFLSLFMASQATLTRAETWVITDGNHPVQASAHVRLILLDEQERLETKLSEGLPANQQQAI' A
#
# COMPACT_ATOMS: atom_id res chain seq x y z
N CYS A 1 -16.33 26.05 -44.86
CA CYS A 1 -16.01 24.69 -44.37
C CYS A 1 -14.62 24.58 -43.69
N LEU A 2 -13.53 25.04 -44.31
CA LEU A 2 -12.15 24.90 -43.78
C LEU A 2 -11.91 25.50 -42.37
N ARG A 3 -12.55 26.63 -42.03
CA ARG A 3 -12.42 27.32 -40.74
C ARG A 3 -12.96 26.49 -39.56
N SER A 4 -14.03 25.72 -39.80
CA SER A 4 -14.61 24.80 -38.82
C SER A 4 -13.69 23.60 -38.54
N LYS A 5 -13.01 23.09 -39.58
CA LYS A 5 -12.07 21.96 -39.45
C LYS A 5 -10.81 22.36 -38.67
N ARG A 6 -10.30 23.57 -38.89
CA ARG A 6 -9.16 24.14 -38.14
C ARG A 6 -9.50 24.38 -36.66
N SER A 7 -10.71 24.84 -36.38
CA SER A 7 -11.19 25.01 -35.01
C SER A 7 -11.34 23.67 -34.30
N LEU A 8 -11.91 22.66 -34.97
CA LEU A 8 -12.06 21.31 -34.43
C LEU A 8 -10.70 20.64 -34.12
N LEU A 9 -9.72 20.79 -35.02
CA LEU A 9 -8.34 20.33 -34.79
C LEU A 9 -7.69 20.98 -33.57
N GLY A 10 -7.90 22.28 -33.37
CA GLY A 10 -7.41 23.00 -32.19
C GLY A 10 -8.07 22.55 -30.88
N PHE A 11 -9.37 22.31 -30.90
CA PHE A 11 -10.08 21.76 -29.74
C PHE A 11 -9.63 20.33 -29.42
N LEU A 12 -9.41 19.50 -30.45
CA LEU A 12 -8.92 18.14 -30.26
C LEU A 12 -7.49 18.13 -29.68
N SER A 13 -6.61 19.03 -30.15
CA SER A 13 -5.26 19.13 -29.58
C SER A 13 -5.27 19.58 -28.13
N LEU A 14 -6.16 20.52 -27.76
CA LEU A 14 -6.27 20.99 -26.38
C LEU A 14 -6.84 19.89 -25.45
N PHE A 15 -7.84 19.15 -25.93
CA PHE A 15 -8.41 18.02 -25.19
C PHE A 15 -7.37 16.93 -24.91
N MET A 16 -6.58 16.54 -25.92
CA MET A 16 -5.51 15.55 -25.74
C MET A 16 -4.40 16.03 -24.81
N ALA A 17 -4.05 17.32 -24.84
CA ALA A 17 -3.06 17.91 -23.93
C ALA A 17 -3.56 18.04 -22.48
N SER A 18 -4.88 18.05 -22.27
CA SER A 18 -5.50 18.20 -20.94
C SER A 18 -5.63 16.90 -20.14
N GLN A 19 -5.21 15.76 -20.70
CA GLN A 19 -5.23 14.47 -20.04
C GLN A 19 -4.14 14.42 -18.95
N ALA A 20 -4.43 15.02 -17.78
CA ALA A 20 -3.57 14.91 -16.61
C ALA A 20 -3.58 13.46 -16.12
N THR A 21 -2.40 12.84 -16.07
CA THR A 21 -2.23 11.52 -15.46
C THR A 21 -2.36 11.64 -13.95
N LEU A 22 -3.50 11.20 -13.41
CA LEU A 22 -3.66 11.03 -11.96
C LEU A 22 -2.86 9.81 -11.53
N THR A 23 -1.69 10.03 -10.94
CA THR A 23 -0.92 8.96 -10.28
C THR A 23 -1.54 8.68 -8.92
N ARG A 24 -1.99 7.44 -8.70
CA ARG A 24 -2.49 7.00 -7.39
C ARG A 24 -1.31 6.69 -6.50
N ALA A 25 -1.13 7.44 -5.41
CA ALA A 25 -0.18 7.09 -4.36
C ALA A 25 -0.75 5.91 -3.55
N GLU A 26 0.05 4.85 -3.40
CA GLU A 26 -0.27 3.75 -2.49
C GLU A 26 0.36 4.06 -1.13
N THR A 27 -0.47 4.08 -0.08
CA THR A 27 0.00 4.38 1.28
C THR A 27 0.13 3.10 2.08
N TRP A 28 1.31 2.87 2.64
CA TRP A 28 1.62 1.73 3.50
C TRP A 28 1.84 2.24 4.92
N VAL A 29 1.14 1.66 5.88
CA VAL A 29 1.29 1.96 7.31
C VAL A 29 1.81 0.70 7.99
N ILE A 30 2.98 0.82 8.61
CA ILE A 30 3.61 -0.23 9.40
C ILE A 30 3.55 0.22 10.84
N THR A 31 2.86 -0.52 11.70
CA THR A 31 2.63 -0.12 13.08
C THR A 31 2.56 -1.34 13.99
N ASP A 32 2.69 -1.11 15.29
CA ASP A 32 2.44 -2.10 16.32
C ASP A 32 0.99 -1.93 16.84
N GLY A 33 0.47 -2.92 17.55
CA GLY A 33 -0.89 -2.92 18.09
C GLY A 33 -1.04 -2.06 19.34
N ASN A 34 0.05 -1.53 19.90
CA ASN A 34 0.01 -0.50 20.93
C ASN A 34 -0.23 0.91 20.34
N HIS A 35 -0.10 1.06 19.02
CA HIS A 35 -0.35 2.30 18.29
C HIS A 35 -1.45 2.12 17.24
N PRO A 36 -2.73 2.08 17.64
CA PRO A 36 -3.83 1.87 16.70
C PRO A 36 -3.91 3.02 15.68
N VAL A 37 -3.71 2.70 14.40
CA VAL A 37 -3.86 3.65 13.29
C VAL A 37 -5.20 3.44 12.59
N GLN A 38 -5.97 4.52 12.42
CA GLN A 38 -7.16 4.49 11.58
C GLN A 38 -6.76 4.52 10.10
N ALA A 39 -6.73 3.35 9.47
CA ALA A 39 -6.44 3.20 8.05
C ALA A 39 -7.68 3.57 7.20
N SER A 40 -7.53 4.56 6.30
CA SER A 40 -8.55 4.91 5.30
C SER A 40 -8.61 3.83 4.19
N ALA A 41 -9.66 3.86 3.36
CA ALA A 41 -10.01 2.82 2.37
C ALA A 41 -8.96 2.53 1.27
N HIS A 42 -7.79 3.18 1.30
CA HIS A 42 -6.71 3.04 0.32
C HIS A 42 -5.33 2.77 0.98
N VAL A 43 -5.32 2.48 2.28
CA VAL A 43 -4.10 2.23 3.06
C VAL A 43 -3.92 0.73 3.27
N ARG A 44 -2.73 0.23 3.02
CA ARG A 44 -2.32 -1.11 3.47
C ARG A 44 -1.73 -1.00 4.86
N LEU A 45 -2.35 -1.68 5.83
CA LEU A 45 -1.88 -1.74 7.21
C LEU A 45 -1.11 -3.06 7.44
N ILE A 46 0.11 -2.96 7.95
CA ILE A 46 0.95 -4.09 8.36
C ILE A 46 1.21 -3.95 9.87
N LEU A 47 0.81 -4.97 10.63
CA LEU A 47 0.97 -5.05 12.08
C LEU A 47 2.22 -5.87 12.45
N LEU A 48 3.08 -5.31 13.30
CA LEU A 48 4.36 -5.92 13.70
C LEU A 48 4.25 -6.95 14.84
N ASP A 49 3.18 -6.87 15.65
CA ASP A 49 3.05 -7.56 16.95
C ASP A 49 3.03 -9.09 16.90
N GLU A 50 2.75 -9.66 15.73
CA GLU A 50 2.66 -11.12 15.64
C GLU A 50 4.04 -11.77 15.69
N GLN A 51 5.16 -11.06 15.49
CA GLN A 51 6.48 -11.70 15.53
C GLN A 51 6.85 -12.25 16.92
N GLU A 52 6.78 -11.42 17.97
CA GLU A 52 7.14 -11.83 19.34
C GLU A 52 6.18 -12.90 19.88
N ARG A 53 4.89 -12.77 19.53
CA ARG A 53 3.87 -13.77 19.87
C ARG A 53 4.09 -15.09 19.15
N LEU A 54 4.54 -15.07 17.88
CA LEU A 54 4.90 -16.27 17.13
C LEU A 54 6.15 -16.92 17.73
N GLU A 55 7.20 -16.15 18.02
CA GLU A 55 8.42 -16.67 18.66
C GLU A 55 8.13 -17.27 20.05
N THR A 56 7.26 -16.63 20.83
CA THR A 56 6.80 -17.15 22.13
C THR A 56 6.05 -18.47 21.93
N LYS A 57 5.05 -18.52 21.04
CA LYS A 57 4.29 -19.76 20.75
C LYS A 57 5.14 -20.88 20.16
N LEU A 58 6.16 -20.54 19.37
CA LEU A 58 7.09 -21.51 18.80
C LEU A 58 8.06 -22.04 19.86
N SER A 59 8.36 -21.22 20.88
CA SER A 59 9.21 -21.59 22.02
C SER A 59 8.43 -22.27 23.14
N GLU A 60 7.10 -22.11 23.19
CA GLU A 60 6.19 -22.82 24.10
C GLU A 60 6.26 -24.33 23.84
N GLY A 61 7.14 -25.01 24.57
CA GLY A 61 7.36 -26.45 24.46
C GLY A 61 8.71 -26.86 23.88
N LEU A 62 9.54 -25.91 23.44
CA LEU A 62 10.94 -26.20 23.11
C LEU A 62 11.75 -26.33 24.41
N PRO A 63 12.62 -27.35 24.54
CA PRO A 63 13.48 -27.48 25.70
C PRO A 63 14.43 -26.28 25.77
N ALA A 64 14.63 -25.74 26.99
CA ALA A 64 15.54 -24.60 27.24
C ALA A 64 17.00 -24.89 26.83
N ASN A 65 17.34 -26.17 26.66
CA ASN A 65 18.62 -26.61 26.14
C ASN A 65 18.43 -27.20 24.73
N GLN A 66 19.06 -26.58 23.72
CA GLN A 66 19.05 -27.06 22.33
C GLN A 66 19.57 -28.50 22.19
N GLN A 67 20.36 -28.98 23.14
CA GLN A 67 20.91 -30.35 23.18
C GLN A 67 19.87 -31.41 23.58
N GLN A 68 18.69 -30.99 24.05
CA GLN A 68 17.55 -31.87 24.37
C GLN A 68 16.49 -31.87 23.27
N ALA A 69 16.68 -31.11 22.18
CA ALA A 69 15.88 -31.29 20.97
C ALA A 69 16.34 -32.60 20.30
N ILE A 70 15.50 -33.63 20.43
CA ILE A 70 15.75 -35.01 19.94
C ILE A 70 15.54 -35.08 18.43
#